data_AF-A0A516AGX2-F1
#
_entry.id   AF-A0A516AGX2-F1
#
_cell.length_a   1.000
_cell.length_b   1.000
_cell.length_c   1.000
_cell.angle_alpha   90.00
_cell.angle_beta   90.00
_cell.angle_gamma   90.00
#
_symmetry.space_group_name_H-M   'P 1'
#
loop_
_entity.id
_entity.type
_entity.pdbx_description
1 polymer ?
#
loop_
_entity_poly.entity_id
_entity_poly.type
_entity_poly.pdbx_seq_one_letter_code
_entity_poly.pdbx_strand_id
1 'polypeptide(L)' 'RHPLVEATLKTHRFVPNDTSLGCDQGHVQVVTGANLAGKSVYLKQIGLIVLLAQLGSFVPAERAELGLCDFL' A
#
# COMPACT_ATOMS: atom_id res chain seq x y z
N ARG A 1 -1.46 4.46 3.25
CA ARG A 1 -0.74 5.62 2.68
C ARG A 1 0.71 5.22 2.40
N HIS A 2 1.37 5.78 1.39
CA HIS A 2 2.76 5.42 1.08
C HIS A 2 3.71 6.09 2.08
N PRO A 3 4.46 5.33 2.93
CA PRO A 3 5.23 5.90 4.04
C PRO A 3 6.22 7.00 3.61
N LEU A 4 7.03 6.73 2.58
CA LEU A 4 8.06 7.68 2.12
C LEU A 4 7.45 8.90 1.41
N VAL A 5 6.50 8.70 0.50
CA VAL A 5 5.87 9.82 -0.23
C VAL A 5 5.15 10.75 0.75
N GLU A 6 4.39 10.19 1.69
CA GLU A 6 3.71 10.97 2.74
C GLU A 6 4.72 11.81 3.55
N ALA A 7 5.87 11.25 3.94
CA ALA A 7 6.90 11.98 4.66
C ALA A 7 7.58 13.09 3.83
N THR A 8 7.65 12.95 2.50
CA THR A 8 8.29 13.96 1.63
C THR A 8 7.37 15.11 1.22
N LEU A 9 6.05 14.94 1.34
CA LEU A 9 5.09 15.97 0.96
C LEU A 9 5.01 17.06 2.04
N LYS A 10 5.65 18.22 1.77
CA LYS A 10 5.72 19.35 2.71
C LYS A 10 4.43 20.19 2.76
N THR A 11 3.75 20.31 1.63
CA THR A 11 2.65 21.29 1.44
C THR A 11 1.32 20.64 1.07
N HIS A 12 1.33 19.38 0.64
CA HIS A 12 0.13 18.67 0.18
C HIS A 12 -0.10 17.41 1.00
N ARG A 13 -1.36 17.07 1.25
CA ARG A 13 -1.70 15.82 1.93
C ARG A 13 -1.70 14.68 0.92
N PHE A 14 -1.07 13.56 1.28
CA PHE A 14 -1.19 12.33 0.51
C PHE A 14 -2.61 11.80 0.60
N VAL A 15 -3.24 11.52 -0.53
CA VAL A 15 -4.57 10.88 -0.56
C VAL A 15 -4.39 9.38 -0.32
N PRO A 16 -4.99 8.80 0.76
CA PRO A 16 -4.92 7.37 1.02
C PRO A 16 -5.60 6.56 -0.08
N ASN A 17 -5.15 5.31 -0.26
CA ASN A 17 -5.77 4.33 -1.14
C ASN A 17 -6.07 3.06 -0.33
N ASP A 18 -7.26 2.52 -0.51
CA ASP A 18 -7.66 1.23 0.04
C ASP A 18 -7.12 0.09 -0.80
N THR A 19 -6.87 -1.05 -0.16
CA THR A 19 -6.42 -2.27 -0.81
C THR A 19 -7.14 -3.46 -0.18
N SER A 20 -7.71 -4.32 -1.03
CA SER A 20 -8.24 -5.60 -0.62
C SER A 20 -7.81 -6.63 -1.66
N LEU A 21 -7.27 -7.74 -1.18
CA LEU A 21 -6.72 -8.83 -1.99
C LEU A 21 -6.79 -10.13 -1.17
N GLY A 22 -7.19 -11.23 -1.80
CA GLY A 22 -7.37 -12.53 -1.16
C GLY A 22 -8.82 -12.89 -0.85
N CYS A 23 -9.00 -14.11 -0.33
CA CYS A 23 -10.30 -14.75 -0.07
C CYS A 23 -11.29 -14.53 -1.23
N ASP A 24 -12.35 -13.77 -0.99
CA ASP A 24 -13.46 -13.57 -1.92
C ASP A 24 -13.18 -12.50 -3.00
N GLN A 25 -12.09 -11.73 -2.88
CA GLN A 25 -11.75 -10.63 -3.80
C GLN A 25 -10.75 -11.02 -4.90
N GLY A 26 -10.31 -12.28 -4.92
CA GLY A 26 -9.33 -12.80 -5.87
C GLY A 26 -7.88 -12.51 -5.48
N HIS A 27 -6.96 -13.24 -6.11
CA HIS A 27 -5.53 -13.21 -5.78
C HIS A 27 -4.71 -12.27 -6.66
N VAL A 28 -5.32 -11.65 -7.68
CA VAL A 28 -4.62 -10.81 -8.66
C VAL A 28 -5.41 -9.52 -8.87
N GLN A 29 -4.72 -8.38 -8.74
CA GLN A 29 -5.27 -7.06 -9.03
C GLN A 29 -4.60 -6.46 -10.27
N VAL A 30 -5.39 -6.13 -11.29
CA VAL A 30 -4.90 -5.45 -12.51
C VAL A 30 -5.13 -3.95 -12.37
N VAL A 31 -4.04 -3.19 -12.32
CA VAL A 31 -4.09 -1.72 -12.13
C VAL A 31 -3.74 -1.01 -13.45
N THR A 32 -4.72 -0.33 -14.04
CA THR A 32 -4.58 0.39 -15.32
C THR A 32 -4.67 1.92 -15.13
N GLY A 33 -4.32 2.68 -16.17
CA GLY A 33 -4.40 4.15 -16.18
C GLY A 33 -3.15 4.84 -16.73
N ALA A 34 -3.22 6.15 -16.96
CA ALA A 34 -2.13 6.95 -17.53
C ALA A 34 -0.84 6.91 -16.68
N ASN A 35 0.31 7.06 -17.33
CA ASN A 35 1.58 7.23 -16.61
C ASN A 35 1.50 8.45 -15.68
N LEU A 36 2.19 8.38 -14.55
CA LEU A 36 2.17 9.40 -13.48
C LEU A 36 0.86 9.48 -12.66
N ALA A 37 -0.16 8.65 -12.94
CA ALA A 37 -1.39 8.57 -12.12
C ALA A 37 -1.21 7.89 -10.75
N GLY A 38 0.02 7.77 -10.24
CA GLY A 38 0.29 7.19 -8.93
C GLY A 38 0.27 5.67 -8.84
N LYS A 39 0.05 4.93 -9.94
CA LYS A 39 0.00 3.45 -9.95
C LYS A 39 1.23 2.78 -9.32
N SER A 40 2.44 3.21 -9.66
CA SER A 40 3.68 2.67 -9.07
C SER A 40 3.83 3.05 -7.59
N VAL A 41 3.27 4.18 -7.16
CA VAL A 41 3.24 4.59 -5.75
C VAL A 41 2.26 3.69 -4.99
N TYR A 42 1.09 3.42 -5.55
CA TYR A 42 0.12 2.49 -4.96
C TYR A 42 0.70 1.08 -4.78
N LEU A 43 1.33 0.50 -5.81
CA LEU A 43 1.91 -0.83 -5.71
C LEU A 43 3.04 -0.90 -4.66
N LYS A 44 3.93 0.09 -4.63
CA LYS A 44 5.00 0.16 -3.62
C LYS A 44 4.46 0.39 -2.20
N GLN A 45 3.37 1.14 -2.06
CA GLN A 45 2.68 1.33 -0.78
C GLN A 45 2.28 -0.02 -0.18
N ILE A 46 1.67 -0.91 -0.96
CA ILE A 46 1.21 -2.23 -0.48
C ILE A 46 2.40 -3.03 0.04
N GLY A 47 3.47 -3.14 -0.76
CA GLY A 47 4.66 -3.89 -0.37
C GLY A 47 5.33 -3.34 0.90
N LEU A 48 5.44 -2.03 1.02
CA LEU A 48 6.00 -1.41 2.22
C LEU A 48 5.12 -1.61 3.47
N ILE A 49 3.79 -1.62 3.32
CA ILE A 49 2.87 -1.90 4.42
C ILE A 49 3.03 -3.34 4.91
N VAL A 50 3.12 -4.31 4.01
CA VAL A 50 3.33 -5.73 4.37
C VAL A 50 4.66 -5.90 5.10
N LEU A 51 5.74 -5.30 4.58
CA LEU A 51 7.05 -5.35 5.21
C LEU A 51 7.05 -4.76 6.63
N LEU A 52 6.47 -3.56 6.80
CA LEU A 52 6.39 -2.91 8.11
C LEU A 52 5.58 -3.72 9.11
N ALA A 53 4.46 -4.31 8.69
CA ALA A 53 3.64 -5.15 9.55
C ALA A 53 4.40 -6.41 10.01
N GLN A 54 5.10 -7.09 9.09
CA GLN A 54 5.89 -8.28 9.44
C GLN A 54 7.12 -7.98 10.31
N LEU A 55 7.61 -6.74 10.30
CA LEU A 55 8.61 -6.26 11.25
C LEU A 55 8.03 -5.96 12.64
N GLY A 56 6.71 -6.03 12.82
CA GLY A 56 6.03 -5.67 14.07
C GLY A 56 5.85 -4.16 14.27
N SER A 57 5.97 -3.37 13.20
CA SER A 57 5.75 -1.92 13.24
C SER A 57 4.27 -1.58 13.04
N PHE A 58 3.83 -0.46 13.62
CA PHE A 58 2.62 0.21 13.14
C PHE A 58 2.75 0.57 11.66
N VAL A 59 1.65 0.50 10.93
CA VAL A 59 1.57 0.79 9.49
C VAL A 59 0.75 2.06 9.23
N PRO A 60 1.04 2.83 8.16
CA PRO A 60 0.32 4.06 7.84
C PRO A 60 -1.03 3.77 7.14
N ALA A 61 -1.94 3.14 7.88
CA ALA A 61 -3.32 2.86 7.49
C ALA A 61 -4.25 3.15 8.68
N GLU A 62 -5.54 3.37 8.41
CA GLU A 62 -6.54 3.48 9.48
C GLU A 62 -6.80 2.12 10.14
N ARG A 63 -6.88 1.07 9.32
CA ARG A 63 -6.92 -0.34 9.71
C ARG A 63 -6.11 -1.15 8.70
N ALA A 64 -5.45 -2.21 9.15
CA ALA A 64 -4.81 -3.18 8.27
C ALA A 64 -5.04 -4.59 8.80
N GLU A 65 -5.40 -5.50 7.91
CA GLU A 65 -5.52 -6.93 8.17
C GLU A 65 -4.69 -7.64 7.10
N LEU A 66 -3.66 -8.37 7.53
CA LEU A 66 -2.61 -8.89 6.66
C LEU A 66 -2.35 -10.35 7.02
N GLY A 67 -2.40 -11.23 6.03
CA GLY A 67 -1.84 -12.58 6.15
C GLY A 67 -0.32 -12.53 6.16
N LEU A 68 0.31 -13.54 6.74
CA LEU A 68 1.76 -13.70 6.65
C LEU A 68 2.17 -13.93 5.19
N CYS A 69 3.13 -13.16 4.72
CA CYS A 69 3.69 -13.26 3.38
C CYS A 69 5.10 -13.85 3.46
N ASP A 70 5.33 -14.95 2.74
CA ASP A 70 6.65 -15.61 2.71
C ASP A 70 7.68 -14.77 1.94
N PHE A 71 7.28 -14.19 0.81
CA PHE A 71 8.12 -13.41 -0.09
C PHE A 71 7.32 -12.27 -0.73
N LEU A 72 7.99 -11.16 -1.01
CA LEU A 72 7.40 -9.93 -1.51
C LEU A 72 7.95 -9.54 -2.88
#